data_AF-A0A842LZM2-F1
#
_entry.id   AF-A0A842LZM2-F1
#
_cell.length_a   1.000
_cell.length_b   1.000
_cell.length_c   1.000
_cell.angle_alpha   90.00
_cell.angle_beta   90.00
_cell.angle_gamma   90.00
#
_symmetry.space_group_name_H-M   'P 1'
#
loop_
_entity.id
_entity.type
_entity.pdbx_description
1 polymer ?
#
loop_
_entity_poly.entity_id
_entity_poly.type
_entity_poly.pdbx_seq_one_letter_code
_entity_poly.pdbx_strand_id
1 'polypeptide(L)'
;MLEKISGKAEFSTAVMAGMIPNEKLMLIPFSNEDEAHFVSSVLNSSIIKLFVASYVIETSISTHITERLRIPKFIANNSLHLKLSELSKRAHELAKQIYEEKRDELKENLQQIEEEIDKLVSKLYGITDGELDEIRKCLKILREGEVEESEEEVVEVPSLEPDVYLFNPVVQENTPTKLGIIITTPLNEPIGNVRLKVQLPDKKHEYLFDKIEKQEKQELQLPALKAGKYEIKVTMDYIIGDTNKRIEKTLTLFVKRLEEKKTMVRGDIEELFG
;
A
#
# COMPACT_ATOMS: atom_id res chain seq x y z
N MET A 1 -4.60 -34.43 -9.72
CA MET A 1 -4.23 -33.65 -8.52
C MET A 1 -4.48 -32.21 -8.89
N LEU A 2 -5.55 -31.60 -8.39
CA LEU A 2 -5.89 -30.21 -8.73
C LEU A 2 -4.87 -29.31 -8.01
N GLU A 3 -3.95 -28.71 -8.76
CA GLU A 3 -3.11 -27.61 -8.26
C GLU A 3 -4.04 -26.51 -7.76
N LYS A 4 -3.95 -26.23 -6.47
CA LYS A 4 -4.72 -25.20 -5.80
C LYS A 4 -4.16 -23.87 -6.30
N ILE A 5 -4.88 -23.21 -7.21
CA ILE A 5 -4.58 -21.85 -7.69
C ILE A 5 -4.41 -20.96 -6.47
N SER A 6 -3.20 -20.43 -6.26
CA SER A 6 -2.82 -19.74 -5.03
C SER A 6 -3.37 -18.31 -4.95
N GLY A 7 -3.88 -17.77 -6.06
CA GLY A 7 -4.12 -16.36 -6.32
C GLY A 7 -2.85 -15.53 -6.54
N LYS A 8 -1.65 -16.12 -6.53
CA LYS A 8 -0.37 -15.40 -6.39
C LYS A 8 0.47 -15.54 -7.66
N ALA A 9 0.70 -14.43 -8.37
CA ALA A 9 1.52 -14.45 -9.58
C ALA A 9 3.02 -14.52 -9.23
N GLU A 10 3.69 -15.61 -9.60
CA GLU A 10 5.14 -15.70 -9.56
C GLU A 10 5.74 -15.15 -10.86
N PHE A 11 6.73 -14.26 -10.73
CA PHE A 11 7.40 -13.62 -11.86
C PHE A 11 8.91 -13.75 -11.71
N SER A 12 9.52 -14.34 -12.73
CA SER A 12 10.97 -14.54 -12.83
C SER A 12 11.40 -14.38 -14.27
N THR A 13 12.62 -13.88 -14.47
CA THR A 13 13.22 -13.70 -15.79
C THR A 13 14.54 -14.47 -15.85
N ALA A 14 14.85 -15.07 -16.99
CA ALA A 14 16.14 -15.70 -17.24
C ALA A 14 16.68 -15.26 -18.61
N VAL A 15 18.00 -15.23 -18.74
CA VAL A 15 18.68 -15.05 -20.03
C VAL A 15 18.99 -16.45 -20.60
N MET A 16 18.58 -16.68 -21.84
CA MET A 16 18.79 -17.97 -22.53
C MET A 16 19.35 -17.71 -23.93
N ALA A 17 20.23 -18.61 -24.39
CA ALA A 17 20.77 -18.62 -25.74
C ALA A 17 20.68 -20.03 -26.34
N GLY A 18 20.21 -20.14 -27.58
CA GLY A 18 20.19 -21.42 -28.31
C GLY A 18 19.14 -22.44 -27.86
N MET A 19 18.08 -22.01 -27.16
CA MET A 19 16.98 -22.87 -26.72
C MET A 19 15.66 -22.46 -27.37
N ILE A 20 14.79 -23.43 -27.65
CA ILE A 20 13.42 -23.17 -28.11
C ILE A 20 12.50 -23.24 -26.89
N PRO A 21 11.97 -22.10 -26.40
CA PRO A 21 11.05 -22.09 -25.27
C PRO A 21 9.76 -22.84 -25.60
N ASN A 22 9.25 -23.58 -24.63
CA ASN A 22 7.92 -24.20 -24.70
C ASN A 22 6.86 -23.19 -24.21
N GLU A 23 5.58 -23.45 -24.53
CA GLU A 23 4.44 -22.54 -24.38
C GLU A 23 4.37 -21.76 -23.04
N LYS A 24 3.73 -20.57 -23.07
CA LYS A 24 3.48 -19.64 -21.95
C LYS A 24 4.70 -18.84 -21.43
N LEU A 25 5.68 -18.56 -22.29
CA LEU A 25 6.80 -17.65 -21.99
C LEU A 25 6.68 -16.32 -22.73
N MET A 26 7.12 -15.24 -22.08
CA MET A 26 7.34 -13.94 -22.72
C MET A 26 8.81 -13.83 -23.14
N LEU A 27 9.06 -13.42 -24.39
CA LEU A 27 10.41 -13.31 -24.94
C LEU A 27 10.72 -11.85 -25.29
N ILE A 28 11.88 -11.38 -24.84
CA ILE A 28 12.40 -10.06 -25.19
C ILE A 28 13.73 -10.30 -25.94
N PRO A 29 13.81 -9.98 -27.25
CA PRO A 29 15.01 -10.21 -28.02
C PRO A 29 16.10 -9.18 -27.70
N PHE A 30 17.33 -9.64 -27.50
CA PHE A 30 18.52 -8.81 -27.31
C PHE A 30 19.65 -9.28 -28.22
N SER A 31 20.44 -8.32 -28.73
CA SER A 31 21.66 -8.61 -29.51
C SER A 31 22.94 -8.45 -28.69
N ASN A 32 22.83 -7.91 -27.48
CA ASN A 32 23.93 -7.72 -26.55
C ASN A 32 23.64 -8.50 -25.26
N GLU A 33 24.58 -9.37 -24.87
CA GLU A 33 24.44 -10.22 -23.69
C GLU A 33 24.42 -9.41 -22.39
N ASP A 34 25.22 -8.35 -22.28
CA ASP A 34 25.24 -7.50 -21.08
C ASP A 34 23.93 -6.73 -20.91
N GLU A 35 23.33 -6.27 -22.00
CA GLU A 35 22.02 -5.64 -21.99
C GLU A 35 20.94 -6.64 -21.53
N ALA A 36 20.97 -7.87 -22.04
CA ALA A 36 20.03 -8.91 -21.64
C ALA A 36 20.13 -9.22 -20.13
N HIS A 37 21.35 -9.36 -19.62
CA HIS A 37 21.59 -9.61 -18.19
C HIS A 37 21.25 -8.41 -17.32
N PHE A 38 21.52 -7.20 -17.78
CA PHE A 38 21.08 -5.97 -17.11
C PHE A 38 19.55 -5.93 -17.01
N VAL A 39 18.82 -6.14 -18.10
CA VAL A 39 17.35 -6.13 -18.07
C VAL A 39 16.82 -7.25 -17.17
N SER A 40 17.40 -8.45 -17.24
CA SER A 40 17.05 -9.56 -16.35
C SER A 40 17.27 -9.23 -14.87
N SER A 41 18.35 -8.51 -14.53
CA SER A 41 18.62 -8.08 -13.14
C SER A 41 17.54 -7.12 -12.63
N VAL A 42 17.13 -6.15 -13.46
CA VAL A 42 16.07 -5.20 -13.11
C VAL A 42 14.75 -5.94 -12.91
N LEU A 43 14.38 -6.81 -13.85
CA LEU A 43 13.14 -7.57 -13.81
C LEU A 43 13.04 -8.54 -12.62
N ASN A 44 14.16 -9.09 -12.17
CA ASN A 44 14.20 -10.00 -11.02
C ASN A 44 14.27 -9.29 -9.65
N SER A 45 14.37 -7.96 -9.61
CA SER A 45 14.37 -7.19 -8.37
C SER A 45 13.03 -7.28 -7.62
N SER A 46 13.05 -7.07 -6.31
CA SER A 46 11.86 -7.02 -5.46
C SER A 46 10.91 -5.90 -5.88
N ILE A 47 11.44 -4.78 -6.37
CA ILE A 47 10.68 -3.63 -6.88
C ILE A 47 9.78 -4.06 -8.04
N ILE A 48 10.34 -4.74 -9.04
CA ILE A 48 9.57 -5.20 -10.20
C ILE A 48 8.66 -6.35 -9.81
N LYS A 49 9.14 -7.33 -9.03
CA LYS A 49 8.33 -8.45 -8.55
C LYS A 49 7.11 -7.98 -7.75
N LEU A 50 7.27 -6.97 -6.89
CA LEU A 50 6.15 -6.36 -6.15
C LEU A 50 5.17 -5.68 -7.11
N PHE A 51 5.66 -4.91 -8.08
CA PHE A 51 4.81 -4.31 -9.08
C PHE A 51 3.98 -5.37 -9.83
N VAL A 52 4.62 -6.45 -10.29
CA VAL A 52 3.94 -7.55 -10.98
C VAL A 52 2.90 -8.20 -10.07
N ALA A 53 3.27 -8.53 -8.84
CA ALA A 53 2.39 -9.15 -7.86
C ALA A 53 1.19 -8.26 -7.46
N SER A 54 1.37 -6.93 -7.47
CA SER A 54 0.29 -5.98 -7.17
C SER A 54 -0.71 -5.81 -8.32
N TYR A 55 -0.26 -6.07 -9.55
CA TYR A 55 -0.99 -5.73 -10.77
C TYR A 55 -1.61 -6.95 -11.47
N VAL A 56 -1.03 -8.13 -11.31
CA VAL A 56 -1.41 -9.33 -12.07
C VAL A 56 -2.08 -10.37 -11.18
N ILE A 57 -3.27 -10.81 -11.59
CA ILE A 57 -3.93 -11.99 -11.04
C ILE A 57 -3.38 -13.22 -11.79
N GLU A 58 -3.05 -14.28 -11.05
CA GLU A 58 -2.35 -15.52 -11.48
C GLU A 58 -2.82 -16.11 -12.82
N THR A 59 -4.06 -15.86 -13.23
CA THR A 59 -4.67 -16.39 -14.45
C THR A 59 -4.25 -15.70 -15.75
N SER A 60 -3.57 -14.54 -15.73
CA SER A 60 -3.18 -13.82 -16.95
C SER A 60 -2.03 -12.83 -16.76
N ILE A 61 -0.79 -13.32 -16.68
CA ILE A 61 0.40 -12.48 -16.96
C ILE A 61 0.44 -12.23 -18.49
N SER A 62 -0.32 -11.24 -18.94
CA SER A 62 -0.31 -10.80 -20.33
C SER A 62 0.94 -9.96 -20.65
N THR A 63 1.32 -9.90 -21.92
CA THR A 63 2.48 -9.16 -22.45
C THR A 63 2.48 -7.66 -22.13
N HIS A 64 1.31 -7.10 -21.74
CA HIS A 64 1.16 -5.71 -21.29
C HIS A 64 2.02 -5.31 -20.09
N ILE A 65 2.60 -6.26 -19.37
CA ILE A 65 3.51 -5.94 -18.26
C ILE A 65 4.69 -5.09 -18.74
N THR A 66 5.18 -5.37 -19.95
CA THR A 66 6.28 -4.63 -20.57
C THR A 66 5.90 -3.21 -20.97
N GLU A 67 4.62 -2.92 -21.19
CA GLU A 67 4.11 -1.57 -21.51
C GLU A 67 3.98 -0.69 -20.26
N ARG A 68 3.85 -1.31 -19.08
CA ARG A 68 3.65 -0.60 -17.81
C ARG A 68 4.92 -0.51 -16.96
N LEU A 69 5.88 -1.39 -17.21
CA LEU A 69 7.18 -1.37 -16.54
C LEU A 69 8.12 -0.35 -17.18
N ARG A 70 8.59 0.60 -16.38
CA ARG A 70 9.62 1.54 -16.80
C ARG A 70 11.01 0.96 -16.52
N ILE A 71 11.57 0.23 -17.49
CA ILE A 71 12.94 -0.29 -17.42
C ILE A 71 13.90 0.81 -17.91
N PRO A 72 14.95 1.18 -17.14
CA PRO A 72 15.97 2.12 -17.60
C PRO A 72 16.65 1.60 -18.88
N LYS A 73 16.95 2.48 -19.83
CA LYS A 73 17.70 2.10 -21.03
C LYS A 73 19.12 1.70 -20.65
N PHE A 74 19.61 0.58 -21.18
CA PHE A 74 20.97 0.13 -20.94
C PHE A 74 21.99 1.13 -21.52
N ILE A 75 23.04 1.42 -20.76
CA ILE A 75 24.14 2.29 -21.17
C ILE A 75 25.43 1.52 -20.96
N ALA A 76 26.09 1.12 -22.05
CA ALA A 76 27.26 0.25 -22.03
C ALA A 76 28.45 0.82 -21.22
N ASN A 77 28.56 2.15 -21.11
CA ASN A 77 29.64 2.80 -20.34
C ASN A 77 29.23 3.15 -18.91
N ASN A 78 28.03 2.76 -18.46
CA ASN A 78 27.58 3.01 -17.09
C ASN A 78 28.03 1.87 -16.19
N SER A 79 28.87 2.18 -15.20
CA SER A 79 29.44 1.20 -14.27
C SER A 79 28.38 0.45 -13.47
N LEU A 80 27.27 1.10 -13.09
CA LEU A 80 26.16 0.47 -12.38
C LEU A 80 25.47 -0.56 -13.29
N HIS A 81 25.21 -0.21 -14.55
CA HIS A 81 24.54 -1.12 -15.49
C HIS A 81 25.41 -2.35 -15.80
N LEU A 82 26.71 -2.14 -16.00
CA LEU A 82 27.66 -3.23 -16.18
C LEU A 82 27.75 -4.11 -14.93
N LYS A 83 27.72 -3.51 -13.73
CA LYS A 83 27.74 -4.27 -12.48
C LYS A 83 26.50 -5.15 -12.31
N LEU A 84 25.34 -4.61 -12.63
CA LEU A 84 24.08 -5.35 -12.63
C LEU A 84 24.08 -6.51 -13.63
N SER A 85 24.64 -6.30 -14.84
CA SER A 85 24.86 -7.37 -15.81
C SER A 85 25.75 -8.48 -15.24
N GLU A 86 26.90 -8.12 -14.66
CA GLU A 86 27.85 -9.07 -14.07
C GLU A 86 27.22 -9.89 -12.95
N LEU A 87 26.50 -9.25 -12.03
CA LEU A 87 25.81 -9.92 -10.94
C LEU A 87 24.73 -10.87 -11.45
N SER A 88 23.97 -10.47 -12.47
CA SER A 88 22.98 -11.32 -13.12
C SER A 88 23.63 -12.57 -13.74
N LYS A 89 24.76 -12.43 -14.44
CA LYS A 89 25.51 -13.58 -14.97
C LYS A 89 25.93 -14.55 -13.86
N ARG A 90 26.47 -14.02 -12.75
CA ARG A 90 26.87 -14.83 -11.59
C ARG A 90 25.68 -15.51 -10.93
N ALA A 91 24.54 -14.83 -10.80
CA ALA A 91 23.31 -15.41 -10.27
C ALA A 91 22.81 -16.58 -11.12
N HIS A 92 22.84 -16.46 -12.45
CA HIS A 92 22.46 -17.54 -13.36
C HIS A 92 23.38 -18.76 -13.24
N GLU A 93 24.69 -18.54 -13.14
CA GLU A 93 25.67 -19.62 -12.96
C GLU A 93 25.47 -20.34 -11.61
N LEU A 94 25.25 -19.60 -10.52
CA LEU A 94 24.94 -20.21 -9.22
C LEU A 94 23.62 -20.96 -9.25
N ALA A 95 22.57 -20.39 -9.85
CA ALA A 95 21.28 -21.07 -9.99
C ALA A 95 21.43 -22.38 -10.76
N LYS A 96 22.21 -22.40 -11.85
CA LYS A 96 22.53 -23.62 -12.60
C LYS A 96 23.19 -24.67 -11.72
N GLN A 97 24.23 -24.29 -10.96
CA GLN A 97 24.92 -25.22 -10.04
C GLN A 97 24.00 -25.74 -8.93
N ILE A 98 23.10 -24.90 -8.40
CA ILE A 98 22.14 -25.30 -7.36
C ILE A 98 21.14 -26.33 -7.91
N TYR A 99 20.53 -26.05 -9.07
CA TYR A 99 19.42 -26.86 -9.57
C TYR A 99 19.85 -28.06 -10.44
N GLU A 100 20.87 -27.90 -11.27
CA GLU A 100 21.37 -28.99 -12.15
C GLU A 100 22.38 -29.88 -11.42
N GLU A 101 23.30 -29.28 -10.67
CA GLU A 101 24.39 -30.01 -9.97
C GLU A 101 24.05 -30.33 -8.51
N LYS A 102 22.87 -29.91 -8.02
CA LYS A 102 22.36 -30.14 -6.66
C LYS A 102 23.25 -29.58 -5.54
N ARG A 103 23.87 -28.43 -5.79
CA ARG A 103 24.77 -27.75 -4.85
C ARG A 103 24.01 -26.79 -3.94
N ASP A 104 23.20 -27.35 -3.03
CA ASP A 104 22.35 -26.59 -2.11
C ASP A 104 23.14 -25.61 -1.22
N GLU A 105 24.44 -25.87 -0.97
CA GLU A 105 25.31 -24.98 -0.20
C GLU A 105 25.53 -23.60 -0.85
N LEU A 106 25.22 -23.44 -2.13
CA LEU A 106 25.36 -22.18 -2.85
C LEU A 106 24.14 -21.26 -2.74
N LYS A 107 23.04 -21.71 -2.11
CA LYS A 107 21.81 -20.92 -1.99
C LYS A 107 22.02 -19.59 -1.25
N GLU A 108 22.83 -19.59 -0.19
CA GLU A 108 23.15 -18.37 0.55
C GLU A 108 23.95 -17.39 -0.31
N ASN A 109 24.89 -17.88 -1.11
CA ASN A 109 25.65 -17.04 -2.05
C ASN A 109 24.74 -16.44 -3.13
N LEU A 110 23.78 -17.21 -3.64
CA LEU A 110 22.80 -16.71 -4.60
C LEU A 110 21.94 -15.61 -3.97
N GLN A 111 21.45 -15.83 -2.75
CA GLN A 111 20.66 -14.85 -2.02
C GLN A 111 21.43 -13.53 -1.81
N GLN A 112 22.70 -13.59 -1.43
CA GLN A 112 23.55 -12.39 -1.28
C GLN A 112 23.69 -11.61 -2.60
N ILE A 113 23.85 -12.31 -3.72
CA ILE A 113 23.91 -11.67 -5.04
C ILE A 113 22.57 -11.04 -5.41
N GLU A 114 21.45 -11.72 -5.14
CA GLU A 114 20.11 -11.18 -5.39
C GLU A 114 19.84 -9.93 -4.54
N GLU A 115 20.26 -9.92 -3.28
CA GLU A 115 20.16 -8.75 -2.40
C GLU A 115 21.04 -7.58 -2.87
N GLU A 116 22.24 -7.86 -3.39
CA GLU A 116 23.11 -6.84 -4.00
C GLU A 116 22.48 -6.24 -5.26
N ILE A 117 21.92 -7.09 -6.14
CA ILE A 117 21.16 -6.64 -7.32
C ILE A 117 20.03 -5.71 -6.88
N ASP A 118 19.26 -6.11 -5.88
CA ASP A 118 18.11 -5.36 -5.40
C ASP A 118 18.49 -3.95 -4.88
N LYS A 119 19.59 -3.86 -4.12
CA LYS A 119 20.16 -2.59 -3.66
C LYS A 119 20.71 -1.72 -4.79
N LEU A 120 21.19 -2.31 -5.88
CA LEU A 120 21.66 -1.53 -7.04
C LEU A 120 20.49 -1.06 -7.91
N VAL A 121 19.43 -1.87 -8.02
CA VAL A 121 18.21 -1.50 -8.73
C VAL A 121 17.45 -0.40 -7.98
N SER A 122 17.40 -0.41 -6.65
CA SER A 122 16.77 0.68 -5.88
C SER A 122 17.41 2.04 -6.20
N LYS A 123 18.73 2.09 -6.35
CA LYS A 123 19.47 3.29 -6.77
C LYS A 123 19.09 3.77 -8.16
N LEU A 124 18.77 2.88 -9.10
CA LEU A 124 18.29 3.25 -10.44
C LEU A 124 16.94 3.96 -10.40
N TYR A 125 16.09 3.59 -9.44
CA TYR A 125 14.75 4.16 -9.28
C TYR A 125 14.69 5.31 -8.25
N GLY A 126 15.79 5.61 -7.56
CA GLY A 126 15.82 6.63 -6.51
C GLY A 126 15.08 6.20 -5.24
N ILE A 127 14.99 4.90 -5.00
CA ILE A 127 14.35 4.28 -3.84
C ILE A 127 15.37 4.20 -2.70
N THR A 128 14.98 4.65 -1.52
CA THR A 128 15.80 4.60 -0.31
C THR A 128 15.88 3.19 0.27
N ASP A 129 16.86 2.93 1.13
CA ASP A 129 17.01 1.61 1.78
C ASP A 129 15.76 1.25 2.61
N GLY A 130 15.16 2.22 3.32
CA GLY A 130 13.93 1.99 4.08
C GLY A 130 12.73 1.65 3.20
N GLU A 131 12.56 2.35 2.06
CA GLU A 131 11.51 2.00 1.09
C GLU A 131 11.75 0.63 0.46
N LEU A 132 13.00 0.25 0.21
CA LEU A 132 13.34 -1.08 -0.30
C LEU A 132 12.97 -2.19 0.69
N ASP A 133 13.18 -1.95 1.99
CA ASP A 133 12.79 -2.90 3.03
C ASP A 133 11.26 -3.05 3.12
N GLU A 134 10.50 -1.95 3.02
CA GLU A 134 9.03 -2.00 2.93
C GLU A 134 8.54 -2.76 1.68
N ILE A 135 9.19 -2.55 0.53
CA ILE A 135 8.90 -3.30 -0.70
C ILE A 135 9.08 -4.80 -0.48
N ARG A 136 10.16 -5.22 0.18
CA ARG A 136 10.44 -6.63 0.47
C ARG A 136 9.41 -7.23 1.42
N LYS A 137 9.02 -6.51 2.47
CA LYS A 137 7.96 -6.93 3.40
C LYS A 137 6.63 -7.13 2.68
N CYS A 138 6.21 -6.14 1.89
CA CYS A 138 5.00 -6.22 1.07
C CYS A 138 5.04 -7.42 0.11
N LEU A 139 6.17 -7.62 -0.57
CA LEU A 139 6.33 -8.76 -1.47
C LEU A 139 6.25 -10.10 -0.72
N LYS A 140 6.83 -10.20 0.48
CA LYS A 140 6.74 -11.38 1.33
C LYS A 140 5.30 -11.66 1.77
N ILE A 141 4.56 -10.63 2.20
CA ILE A 141 3.14 -10.75 2.55
C ILE A 141 2.33 -11.27 1.35
N LEU A 142 2.55 -10.71 0.16
CA LEU A 142 1.85 -11.14 -1.06
C LEU A 142 2.19 -12.58 -1.46
N ARG A 143 3.43 -13.04 -1.25
CA ARG A 143 3.89 -14.38 -1.66
C ARG A 143 3.58 -15.46 -0.63
N GLU A 144 3.83 -15.22 0.65
CA GLU A 144 3.75 -16.24 1.69
C GLU A 144 2.40 -16.20 2.42
N GLY A 145 1.77 -15.03 2.51
CA GLY A 145 0.60 -14.79 3.37
C GLY A 145 1.03 -14.68 4.82
N GLU A 146 0.67 -13.57 5.47
CA GLU A 146 0.99 -13.18 6.87
C GLU A 146 2.41 -13.55 7.35
N VAL A 147 3.30 -12.55 7.39
CA VAL A 147 4.59 -12.67 8.06
C VAL A 147 4.34 -12.52 9.56
N GLU A 148 4.92 -13.38 10.41
CA GLU A 148 4.99 -13.08 11.85
C GLU A 148 5.66 -11.72 12.01
N GLU A 149 4.91 -10.75 12.54
CA GLU A 149 5.39 -9.40 12.80
C GLU A 149 6.63 -9.49 13.69
N SER A 150 7.80 -9.20 13.11
CA SER A 150 9.01 -9.01 13.90
C SER A 150 8.80 -7.78 14.79
N GLU A 151 8.99 -7.95 16.10
CA GLU A 151 8.74 -6.97 17.18
C GLU A 151 9.52 -5.64 17.07
N GLU A 152 10.22 -5.37 15.96
CA GLU A 152 11.07 -4.18 15.76
C GLU A 152 10.49 -3.13 14.80
N GLU A 153 9.30 -3.36 14.22
CA GLU A 153 8.57 -2.24 13.63
C GLU A 153 7.84 -1.47 14.72
N VAL A 154 8.25 -0.22 14.91
CA VAL A 154 7.34 0.81 15.44
C VAL A 154 6.31 1.10 14.35
N VAL A 155 5.49 0.11 13.98
CA VAL A 155 4.17 0.37 13.43
C VAL A 155 3.45 1.07 14.57
N GLU A 156 2.83 2.22 14.32
CA GLU A 156 1.74 2.63 15.18
C GLU A 156 0.67 1.53 15.05
N VAL A 157 0.76 0.52 15.91
CA VAL A 157 -0.21 -0.56 16.03
C VAL A 157 -1.57 0.14 16.02
N PRO A 158 -2.47 -0.15 15.06
CA PRO A 158 -3.81 0.44 15.09
C PRO A 158 -4.36 0.16 16.48
N SER A 159 -4.62 1.22 17.25
CA SER A 159 -4.85 1.08 18.68
C SER A 159 -5.91 0.01 18.89
N LEU A 160 -5.59 -1.07 19.63
CA LEU A 160 -6.56 -2.10 20.03
C LEU A 160 -7.62 -1.55 20.99
N GLU A 161 -7.60 -0.24 21.24
CA GLU A 161 -8.56 0.47 22.06
C GLU A 161 -9.75 0.93 21.22
N PRO A 162 -10.94 1.05 21.83
CA PRO A 162 -12.06 1.73 21.21
C PRO A 162 -11.67 3.13 20.71
N ASP A 163 -12.30 3.60 19.63
CA ASP A 163 -12.07 4.94 19.11
C ASP A 163 -13.39 5.67 18.82
N VAL A 164 -13.31 7.01 18.78
CA VAL A 164 -14.41 7.89 18.45
C VAL A 164 -14.01 8.84 17.31
N TYR A 165 -14.84 8.91 16.27
CA TYR A 165 -14.60 9.78 15.11
C TYR A 165 -15.89 10.37 14.53
N LEU A 166 -15.74 11.38 13.67
CA LEU A 166 -16.86 12.03 12.98
C LEU A 166 -17.12 11.34 11.64
N PHE A 167 -18.37 10.99 11.39
CA PHE A 167 -18.84 10.55 10.08
C PHE A 167 -19.10 11.77 9.21
N ASN A 168 -18.39 11.87 8.08
CA ASN A 168 -18.40 13.02 7.18
C ASN A 168 -18.10 14.35 7.89
N PRO A 169 -16.83 14.60 8.29
CA PRO A 169 -16.41 15.81 9.00
C PRO A 169 -16.41 17.09 8.13
N VAL A 170 -17.15 17.10 7.02
CA VAL A 170 -17.25 18.24 6.10
C VAL A 170 -18.71 18.60 5.93
N VAL A 171 -19.08 19.81 6.34
CA VAL A 171 -20.44 20.35 6.25
C VAL A 171 -20.47 21.68 5.50
N GLN A 172 -21.67 22.12 5.10
CA GLN A 172 -21.84 23.38 4.38
C GLN A 172 -22.06 24.56 5.32
N GLU A 173 -21.52 25.72 4.95
CA GLU A 173 -21.68 26.96 5.68
C GLU A 173 -23.16 27.41 5.74
N ASN A 174 -23.55 28.00 6.87
CA ASN A 174 -24.85 28.59 7.12
C ASN A 174 -26.05 27.61 7.01
N THR A 175 -25.80 26.30 6.98
CA THR A 175 -26.85 25.26 6.89
C THR A 175 -26.86 24.41 8.15
N PRO A 176 -27.91 24.45 8.99
CA PRO A 176 -28.08 23.51 10.09
C PRO A 176 -28.05 22.08 9.56
N THR A 177 -27.17 21.25 10.12
CA THR A 177 -26.87 19.92 9.59
C THR A 177 -26.73 18.91 10.71
N LYS A 178 -27.00 17.64 10.43
CA LYS A 178 -26.71 16.54 11.34
C LYS A 178 -25.28 16.04 11.14
N LEU A 179 -24.49 15.99 12.21
CA LEU A 179 -23.15 15.41 12.22
C LEU A 179 -23.21 14.03 12.87
N GLY A 180 -22.74 12.99 12.17
CA GLY A 180 -22.61 11.67 12.76
C GLY A 180 -21.35 11.59 13.63
N ILE A 181 -21.48 11.07 14.84
CA ILE A 181 -20.34 10.61 15.65
C ILE A 181 -20.43 9.09 15.79
N ILE A 182 -19.31 8.41 15.55
CA ILE A 182 -19.22 6.95 15.58
C ILE A 182 -18.24 6.55 16.67
N ILE A 183 -18.69 5.63 17.51
CA ILE A 183 -17.85 4.87 18.43
C ILE A 183 -17.59 3.52 17.77
N THR A 184 -16.33 3.06 17.73
CA THR A 184 -15.98 1.73 17.27
C THR A 184 -15.07 1.05 18.28
N THR A 185 -15.18 -0.28 18.38
CA THR A 185 -14.28 -1.08 19.21
C THR A 185 -13.74 -2.26 18.41
N PRO A 186 -12.41 -2.40 18.28
CA PRO A 186 -11.79 -3.57 17.65
C PRO A 186 -11.77 -4.79 18.59
N LEU A 187 -12.17 -4.62 19.85
CA LEU A 187 -12.13 -5.67 20.87
C LEU A 187 -13.07 -6.85 20.54
N ASN A 188 -12.69 -8.03 21.00
CA ASN A 188 -13.52 -9.24 20.93
C ASN A 188 -14.62 -9.24 21.98
N GLU A 189 -14.35 -8.64 23.14
CA GLU A 189 -15.31 -8.45 24.20
C GLU A 189 -15.99 -7.07 24.13
N PRO A 190 -17.25 -6.98 24.53
CA PRO A 190 -17.99 -5.72 24.55
C PRO A 190 -17.45 -4.76 25.62
N ILE A 191 -17.50 -3.47 25.31
CA ILE A 191 -17.30 -2.41 26.30
C ILE A 191 -18.64 -2.05 26.95
N GLY A 192 -18.63 -1.84 28.26
CA GLY A 192 -19.82 -1.53 29.06
C GLY A 192 -19.82 -0.11 29.61
N ASN A 193 -21.00 0.36 30.04
CA ASN A 193 -21.21 1.65 30.71
C ASN A 193 -20.53 2.83 30.00
N VAL A 194 -20.67 2.87 28.67
CA VAL A 194 -20.00 3.88 27.84
C VAL A 194 -20.70 5.21 28.01
N ARG A 195 -19.94 6.22 28.44
CA ARG A 195 -20.39 7.60 28.57
C ARG A 195 -19.59 8.47 27.62
N LEU A 196 -20.25 8.90 26.55
CA LEU A 196 -19.68 9.77 25.53
C LEU A 196 -20.12 11.22 25.77
N LYS A 197 -19.16 12.13 25.95
CA LYS A 197 -19.37 13.57 26.06
C LYS A 197 -18.77 14.26 24.84
N VAL A 198 -19.58 15.07 24.15
CA VAL A 198 -19.18 15.80 22.95
C VAL A 198 -19.38 17.30 23.20
N GLN A 199 -18.30 18.07 23.06
CA GLN A 199 -18.32 19.52 23.15
C GLN A 199 -18.32 20.10 21.74
N LEU A 200 -19.51 20.50 21.26
CA LEU A 200 -19.64 21.29 20.06
C LEU A 200 -19.37 22.78 20.36
N PRO A 201 -19.16 23.62 19.34
CA PRO A 201 -18.93 25.06 19.52
C PRO A 201 -20.07 25.77 20.26
N ASP A 202 -21.31 25.28 20.14
CA ASP A 202 -22.53 25.91 20.67
C ASP A 202 -23.06 25.23 21.94
N LYS A 203 -22.92 23.90 22.06
CA LYS A 203 -23.49 23.13 23.16
C LYS A 203 -22.68 21.88 23.51
N LYS A 204 -23.00 21.30 24.66
CA LYS A 204 -22.50 19.99 25.09
C LYS A 204 -23.58 18.93 24.90
N HIS A 205 -23.16 17.74 24.52
CA HIS A 205 -24.00 16.54 24.49
C HIS A 205 -23.38 15.44 25.31
N GLU A 206 -24.24 14.64 25.92
CA GLU A 206 -23.84 13.45 26.67
C GLU A 206 -24.74 12.29 26.26
N TYR A 207 -24.11 11.15 25.99
CA TYR A 207 -24.76 9.90 25.59
C TYR A 207 -24.29 8.78 26.51
N LEU A 208 -25.23 7.93 26.89
CA LEU A 208 -24.98 6.76 27.73
C LEU A 208 -25.39 5.51 26.95
N PHE A 209 -24.50 4.52 26.96
CA PHE A 209 -24.74 3.20 26.39
C PHE A 209 -24.41 2.15 27.45
N ASP A 210 -25.32 1.22 27.67
CA ASP A 210 -25.07 0.12 28.59
C ASP A 210 -23.94 -0.78 28.08
N LYS A 211 -23.87 -1.00 26.76
CA LYS A 211 -22.94 -1.92 26.11
C LYS A 211 -22.71 -1.56 24.64
N ILE A 212 -21.48 -1.73 24.13
CA ILE A 212 -21.11 -1.60 22.72
C ILE A 212 -20.23 -2.79 22.30
N GLU A 213 -20.66 -3.56 21.30
CA GLU A 213 -19.95 -4.77 20.83
C GLU A 213 -19.00 -4.52 19.66
N LYS A 214 -19.38 -3.64 18.72
CA LYS A 214 -18.57 -3.34 17.52
C LYS A 214 -18.59 -1.86 17.16
N GLN A 215 -19.79 -1.29 17.04
CA GLN A 215 -19.95 0.11 16.70
C GLN A 215 -21.27 0.67 17.19
N GLU A 216 -21.28 1.97 17.49
CA GLU A 216 -22.49 2.75 17.74
C GLU A 216 -22.40 4.09 17.01
N LYS A 217 -23.54 4.57 16.50
CA LYS A 217 -23.62 5.84 15.76
C LYS A 217 -24.66 6.75 16.39
N GLN A 218 -24.28 8.00 16.63
CA GLN A 218 -25.18 9.04 17.12
C GLN A 218 -25.19 10.24 16.17
N GLU A 219 -26.36 10.86 16.02
CA GLU A 219 -26.52 12.08 15.24
C GLU A 219 -26.60 13.31 16.16
N LEU A 220 -25.66 14.23 15.95
CA LEU A 220 -25.57 15.51 16.63
C LEU A 220 -26.19 16.59 15.75
N GLN A 221 -27.12 17.36 16.29
CA GLN A 221 -27.62 18.56 15.60
C GLN A 221 -26.60 19.69 15.71
N LEU A 222 -26.02 20.10 14.59
CA LEU A 222 -25.15 21.27 14.47
C LEU A 222 -25.97 22.52 14.05
N PRO A 223 -25.70 23.68 14.66
CA PRO A 223 -26.25 24.94 14.19
C PRO A 223 -25.63 25.34 12.84
N ALA A 224 -26.18 26.39 12.23
CA ALA A 224 -25.56 27.05 11.09
C ALA A 224 -24.19 27.65 11.52
N LEU A 225 -23.10 27.10 10.98
CA LEU A 225 -21.73 27.55 11.27
C LEU A 225 -21.15 28.37 10.11
N LYS A 226 -20.20 29.25 10.42
CA LYS A 226 -19.41 29.98 9.42
C LYS A 226 -18.32 29.10 8.84
N ALA A 227 -17.82 29.45 7.66
CA ALA A 227 -16.77 28.67 7.02
C ALA A 227 -15.49 28.71 7.86
N GLY A 228 -14.86 27.56 8.05
CA GLY A 228 -13.69 27.44 8.91
C GLY A 228 -13.44 26.03 9.42
N LYS A 229 -12.39 25.92 10.24
CA LYS A 229 -12.02 24.70 10.98
C LYS A 229 -12.50 24.83 12.42
N TYR A 230 -13.27 23.86 12.88
CA TYR A 230 -13.78 23.79 14.24
C TYR A 230 -13.21 22.57 14.94
N GLU A 231 -12.82 22.74 16.20
CA GLU A 231 -12.34 21.67 17.06
C GLU A 231 -13.46 21.22 18.00
N ILE A 232 -13.75 19.92 17.96
CA ILE A 232 -14.77 19.27 18.78
C ILE A 232 -14.05 18.41 19.81
N LYS A 233 -14.15 18.78 21.09
CA LYS A 233 -13.56 17.99 22.17
C LYS A 233 -14.50 16.85 22.54
N VAL A 234 -13.95 15.65 22.63
CA VAL A 234 -14.68 14.43 22.95
C VAL A 234 -14.02 13.75 24.14
N THR A 235 -14.83 13.33 25.11
CA THR A 235 -14.41 12.49 26.22
C THR A 235 -15.31 11.26 26.25
N MET A 236 -14.71 10.07 26.30
CA MET A 236 -15.44 8.80 26.42
C MET A 236 -14.92 8.03 27.62
N ASP A 237 -15.77 7.82 28.62
CA ASP A 237 -15.53 6.88 29.72
C ASP A 237 -16.17 5.52 29.37
N TYR A 238 -15.49 4.40 29.62
CA TYR A 238 -16.04 3.06 29.38
C TYR A 238 -15.41 2.01 30.31
N ILE A 239 -16.06 0.84 30.40
CA ILE A 239 -15.59 -0.32 31.17
C ILE A 239 -15.23 -1.45 30.22
N ILE A 240 -14.10 -2.08 30.46
CA ILE A 240 -13.67 -3.33 29.81
C ILE A 240 -13.21 -4.31 30.89
N GLY A 241 -13.80 -5.51 30.93
CA GLY A 241 -13.66 -6.41 32.08
C GLY A 241 -14.07 -5.70 33.37
N ASP A 242 -13.14 -5.61 34.33
CA ASP A 242 -13.30 -4.88 35.60
C ASP A 242 -12.59 -3.52 35.64
N THR A 243 -12.09 -3.03 34.50
CA THR A 243 -11.28 -1.80 34.42
C THR A 243 -12.08 -0.64 33.82
N ASN A 244 -12.06 0.51 34.48
CA ASN A 244 -12.54 1.77 33.93
C ASN A 244 -11.45 2.44 33.10
N LYS A 245 -11.75 2.81 31.86
CA LYS A 245 -10.87 3.54 30.95
C LYS A 245 -11.51 4.83 30.46
N ARG A 246 -10.68 5.77 30.02
CA ARG A 246 -11.10 7.07 29.46
C ARG A 246 -10.31 7.40 28.20
N ILE A 247 -11.00 7.92 27.19
CA ILE A 247 -10.42 8.53 25.99
C ILE A 247 -10.77 10.01 25.97
N GLU A 248 -9.78 10.86 25.72
CA GLU A 248 -9.95 12.29 25.47
C GLU A 248 -9.33 12.63 24.11
N LYS A 249 -10.13 13.16 23.19
CA LYS A 249 -9.72 13.42 21.80
C LYS A 249 -10.27 14.74 21.31
N THR A 250 -9.53 15.37 20.40
CA THR A 250 -10.01 16.55 19.66
C THR A 250 -10.23 16.17 18.21
N LEU A 251 -11.47 16.25 17.74
CA LEU A 251 -11.89 15.96 16.38
C LEU A 251 -12.03 17.25 15.58
N THR A 252 -11.69 17.21 14.30
CA THR A 252 -11.79 18.38 13.41
C THR A 252 -13.04 18.31 12.55
N LEU A 253 -13.84 19.38 12.55
CA LEU A 253 -14.94 19.62 11.63
C LEU A 253 -14.58 20.75 10.67
N PHE A 254 -14.80 20.53 9.37
CA PHE A 254 -14.59 21.52 8.32
C PHE A 254 -15.92 22.04 7.80
N VAL A 255 -16.10 23.37 7.80
CA VAL A 255 -17.28 24.03 7.23
C VAL A 255 -16.86 24.73 5.94
N LYS A 256 -17.38 24.26 4.80
CA LYS A 256 -17.06 24.80 3.47
C LYS A 256 -18.08 25.84 3.02
N ARG A 257 -17.60 26.89 2.32
CA ARG A 257 -18.49 27.82 1.61
C ARG A 257 -19.20 27.11 0.47
N LEU A 258 -20.44 27.48 0.20
CA LEU A 258 -21.11 27.14 -1.05
C LEU A 258 -20.35 27.85 -2.18
N GLU A 259 -19.65 27.10 -3.01
CA GLU A 259 -19.25 27.60 -4.32
C GLU A 259 -20.50 27.61 -5.20
N GLU A 260 -20.91 28.80 -5.64
CA GLU A 260 -21.83 28.90 -6.77
C GLU A 260 -21.16 28.17 -7.94
N LYS A 261 -21.77 27.07 -8.40
CA LYS A 261 -21.36 26.48 -9.68
C LYS A 261 -21.48 27.58 -10.72
N LYS A 262 -20.34 28.12 -11.18
CA LYS A 262 -20.32 28.87 -12.44
C LYS A 262 -20.76 27.88 -13.51
N THR A 263 -22.02 27.99 -13.94
CA THR A 263 -22.49 27.38 -15.17
C THR A 263 -21.61 27.95 -16.27
N MET A 264 -20.62 27.18 -16.74
CA MET A 264 -19.93 27.53 -17.97
C MET A 264 -20.96 27.39 -19.08
N VAL A 265 -21.52 28.52 -19.52
CA VAL A 265 -22.16 28.60 -20.82
C VAL A 265 -21.05 28.29 -21.81
N ARG A 266 -21.18 27.17 -22.54
CA ARG A 266 -20.33 26.87 -23.69
C ARG A 266 -20.52 28.02 -24.67
N GLY A 267 -19.51 28.87 -24.82
CA GLY A 267 -19.46 29.83 -25.92
C GLY A 267 -19.41 29.05 -27.24
N ASP A 268 -20.20 29.49 -28.22
CA ASP A 268 -20.22 28.88 -29.54
C ASP A 268 -18.84 28.97 -30.19
N ILE A 269 -18.45 27.86 -30.84
CA ILE A 269 -17.14 27.66 -31.48
C ILE A 269 -16.84 28.72 -32.56
N GLU A 270 -17.85 29.45 -33.02
CA GLU A 270 -17.71 30.49 -34.06
C GLU A 270 -16.97 31.75 -33.56
N GLU A 271 -16.89 32.01 -32.25
CA GLU A 271 -16.14 33.18 -31.73
C GLU A 271 -14.61 32.97 -31.70
N LEU A 272 -14.13 31.72 -31.87
CA LEU A 272 -12.70 31.38 -31.78
C LEU A 272 -11.95 31.46 -33.12
N PHE A 273 -12.65 31.59 -34.24
CA PHE A 273 -12.06 31.58 -35.59
C PHE A 273 -12.42 32.83 -36.41
N GLY A 274 -12.42 34.00 -35.77
CA GLY A 274 -12.47 35.29 -36.46
C GLY A 274 -11.29 35.50 -37.41
#